data_AF-A0A6B3FM01-F1
#
_entry.id   AF-A0A6B3FM01-F1
#
_cell.length_a   1.000
_cell.length_b   1.000
_cell.length_c   1.000
_cell.angle_alpha   90.00
_cell.angle_beta   90.00
_cell.angle_gamma   90.00
#
_symmetry.space_group_name_H-M   'P 1'
#
loop_
_entity.id
_entity.type
_entity.pdbx_description
1 polymer ?
#
loop_
_entity_poly.entity_id
_entity_poly.type
_entity_poly.pdbx_seq_one_letter_code
_entity_poly.pdbx_strand_id
1 'polypeptide(L)'
;MTSATTTSPRLDRAEAYAEITHRIYEDRRASPQTRELLLAVAYALCIAPGDPGRVLNTAARTLGRSPATRRPRFDALVADDAPRYEPPREAGDWPPSQAPGCQAPRLRPFAYRPRRPATHSEQDAAAVPLRPLPKPTVYVSPGHIPPADYRNTHNICGAHSHHKVLELDPSTGWTIPHWYCRRHADHAERVAAQVREQNQTAPEPIPNTGGLLPCYFKAPWEKVYRHYASATWTPPSWGLAADNWPAPGQAPLPHRSRLRLVLGGKPGDPT
;
A
#
# COMPACT_ATOMS: atom_id res chain seq x y z
N MET A 1 -4.65 60.95 0.57
CA MET A 1 -3.70 59.84 0.76
C MET A 1 -4.50 58.55 0.82
N THR A 2 -4.79 57.96 -0.33
CA THR A 2 -5.49 56.68 -0.45
C THR A 2 -4.46 55.63 -0.82
N SER A 3 -4.07 54.82 0.17
CA SER A 3 -3.15 53.71 -0.02
C SER A 3 -3.80 52.67 -0.94
N ALA A 4 -3.25 52.54 -2.14
CA ALA A 4 -3.59 51.47 -3.06
C ALA A 4 -3.00 50.16 -2.51
N THR A 5 -3.81 49.37 -1.81
CA THR A 5 -3.52 47.97 -1.53
C THR A 5 -3.70 47.17 -2.82
N THR A 6 -2.76 47.32 -3.74
CA THR A 6 -2.65 46.45 -4.92
C THR A 6 -1.94 45.17 -4.49
N THR A 7 -2.64 44.31 -3.74
CA THR A 7 -2.18 42.94 -3.49
C THR A 7 -2.05 42.26 -4.86
N SER A 8 -0.82 41.94 -5.24
CA SER A 8 -0.49 41.50 -6.58
C SER A 8 -1.01 40.07 -6.80
N PRO A 9 -1.71 39.76 -7.91
CA PRO A 9 -2.30 38.43 -8.17
C PRO A 9 -1.26 37.29 -8.23
N ARG A 10 0.03 37.61 -8.27
CA ARG A 10 1.13 36.65 -8.15
C ARG A 10 1.40 36.23 -6.70
N LEU A 11 1.23 37.13 -5.73
CA LEU A 11 1.38 36.81 -4.30
C LEU A 11 0.26 35.88 -3.85
N ASP A 12 -0.98 36.15 -4.25
CA ASP A 12 -2.14 35.30 -3.96
C ASP A 12 -1.94 33.86 -4.48
N ARG A 13 -1.31 33.72 -5.65
CA ARG A 13 -0.97 32.42 -6.24
C ARG A 13 0.14 31.71 -5.48
N ALA A 14 1.13 32.44 -4.98
CA ALA A 14 2.21 31.88 -4.18
C ALA A 14 1.72 31.40 -2.81
N GLU A 15 0.81 32.14 -2.18
CA GLU A 15 0.15 31.74 -0.94
C GLU A 15 -0.71 30.49 -1.15
N ALA A 16 -1.53 30.46 -2.20
CA ALA A 16 -2.32 29.27 -2.55
C ALA A 16 -1.43 28.04 -2.81
N TYR A 17 -0.29 28.21 -3.48
CA TYR A 17 0.69 27.14 -3.68
C TYR A 17 1.27 26.64 -2.35
N ALA A 18 1.65 27.57 -1.45
CA ALA A 18 2.22 27.22 -0.15
C ALA A 18 1.21 26.45 0.71
N GLU A 19 -0.07 26.86 0.72
CA GLU A 19 -1.13 26.16 1.43
C GLU A 19 -1.36 24.75 0.89
N ILE A 20 -1.46 24.58 -0.43
CA ILE A 20 -1.61 23.27 -1.06
C ILE A 20 -0.39 22.38 -0.75
N THR A 21 0.81 22.94 -0.85
CA THR A 21 2.06 22.24 -0.57
C THR A 21 2.12 21.75 0.87
N HIS A 22 1.74 22.59 1.84
CA HIS A 22 1.67 22.21 3.25
C HIS A 22 0.74 21.01 3.45
N ARG A 23 -0.48 21.08 2.90
CA ARG A 23 -1.45 19.97 2.99
C ARG A 23 -0.96 18.68 2.31
N ILE A 24 -0.17 18.78 1.24
CA ILE A 24 0.43 17.63 0.56
C ILE A 24 1.52 16.98 1.43
N TYR A 25 2.32 17.78 2.15
CA TYR A 25 3.34 17.24 3.06
C TYR A 25 2.74 16.60 4.31
N GLU A 26 1.62 17.12 4.81
CA GLU A 26 0.91 16.55 5.96
C GLU A 26 0.15 15.27 5.64
N ASP A 27 -0.23 15.04 4.38
CA ASP A 27 -0.96 13.83 3.99
C ASP A 27 -0.06 12.59 4.03
N ARG A 28 -0.27 11.76 5.07
CA ARG A 28 0.45 10.51 5.30
C ARG A 28 0.14 9.44 4.25
N ARG A 29 -0.95 9.56 3.50
CA ARG A 29 -1.31 8.64 2.41
C ARG A 29 -0.43 8.85 1.18
N ALA A 30 0.16 10.04 1.03
CA ALA A 30 0.98 10.37 -0.13
C ALA A 30 2.35 9.69 -0.06
N SER A 31 2.56 8.72 -0.96
CA SER A 31 3.88 8.15 -1.23
C SER A 31 4.85 9.23 -1.75
N PRO A 32 6.18 9.04 -1.70
CA PRO A 32 7.13 10.01 -2.27
C PRO A 32 6.85 10.34 -3.74
N GLN A 33 6.46 9.34 -4.53
CA GLN A 33 6.12 9.49 -5.95
C GLN A 33 4.82 10.27 -6.14
N THR A 34 3.78 9.93 -5.36
CA THR A 34 2.51 10.66 -5.41
C THR A 34 2.69 12.10 -4.96
N ARG A 35 3.52 12.35 -3.94
CA ARG A 35 3.86 13.70 -3.47
C ARG A 35 4.51 14.52 -4.58
N GLU A 36 5.48 13.95 -5.29
CA GLU A 36 6.12 14.61 -6.42
C GLU A 36 5.11 15.01 -7.51
N LEU A 37 4.20 14.10 -7.86
CA LEU A 37 3.12 14.35 -8.81
C LEU A 37 2.20 15.49 -8.36
N LEU A 38 1.72 15.45 -7.11
CA LEU A 38 0.82 16.46 -6.54
C LEU A 38 1.48 17.84 -6.53
N LEU A 39 2.76 17.92 -6.15
CA LEU A 39 3.53 19.16 -6.15
C LEU A 39 3.75 19.70 -7.57
N ALA A 40 4.02 18.83 -8.55
CA ALA A 40 4.16 19.26 -9.94
C ALA A 40 2.86 19.83 -10.52
N VAL A 41 1.71 19.24 -10.17
CA VAL A 41 0.40 19.77 -10.56
C VAL A 41 0.07 21.07 -9.84
N ALA A 42 0.36 21.17 -8.54
CA ALA A 42 0.21 22.41 -7.77
C ALA A 42 1.07 23.55 -8.36
N TYR A 43 2.33 23.25 -8.70
CA TYR A 43 3.23 24.20 -9.35
C TYR A 43 2.69 24.65 -10.71
N ALA A 44 2.21 23.72 -11.53
CA ALA A 44 1.63 24.01 -12.83
C ALA A 44 0.36 24.88 -12.75
N LEU A 45 -0.43 24.75 -11.68
CA LEU A 45 -1.65 25.53 -11.46
C LEU A 45 -1.37 26.93 -10.93
N CYS A 46 -0.48 27.04 -9.94
CA CYS A 46 -0.32 28.27 -9.18
C CYS A 46 0.85 29.13 -9.69
N ILE A 47 1.98 28.52 -10.05
CA ILE A 47 3.24 29.26 -10.26
C ILE A 47 3.64 29.31 -11.74
N ALA A 48 3.51 28.20 -12.46
CA ALA A 48 4.07 28.08 -13.80
C ALA A 48 3.42 29.08 -14.78
N PRO A 49 4.22 29.74 -15.65
CA PRO A 49 3.68 30.55 -16.73
C PRO A 49 3.06 29.62 -17.78
N GLY A 50 1.73 29.58 -17.85
CA GLY A 50 1.04 28.70 -18.77
C GLY A 50 -0.46 28.97 -18.87
N ASP A 51 -1.06 28.39 -19.89
CA ASP A 51 -2.50 28.37 -20.09
C ASP A 51 -3.15 27.44 -19.05
N PRO A 52 -4.13 27.90 -18.25
CA PRO A 52 -4.87 27.06 -17.30
C PRO A 52 -5.51 25.82 -17.96
N GLY A 53 -5.78 25.84 -19.27
CA GLY A 53 -6.27 24.68 -20.01
C GLY A 53 -5.25 23.55 -20.22
N ARG A 54 -3.95 23.78 -19.93
CA ARG A 54 -2.84 22.84 -20.22
C ARG A 54 -2.03 22.43 -19.00
N VAL A 55 -2.62 22.52 -17.80
CA VAL A 55 -1.98 22.24 -16.51
C VAL A 55 -1.25 20.90 -16.50
N LEU A 56 -1.90 19.80 -16.92
CA LEU A 56 -1.29 18.47 -16.90
C LEU A 56 -0.08 18.36 -17.84
N ASN A 57 -0.12 19.03 -19.00
CA ASN A 57 1.01 19.09 -19.93
C ASN A 57 2.18 19.91 -19.38
N THR A 58 1.90 20.93 -18.57
CA THR A 58 2.93 21.70 -17.87
C THR A 58 3.55 20.88 -16.75
N ALA A 59 2.74 20.22 -15.93
CA ALA A 59 3.22 19.30 -14.89
C ALA A 59 4.08 18.16 -15.48
N ALA A 60 3.65 17.57 -16.60
CA ALA A 60 4.40 16.54 -17.30
C ALA A 60 5.77 17.02 -17.79
N ARG A 61 5.86 18.26 -18.28
CA ARG A 61 7.12 18.89 -18.68
C ARG A 61 8.04 19.13 -17.48
N THR A 62 7.48 19.57 -16.34
CA THR A 62 8.24 19.80 -15.10
C THR A 62 8.82 18.50 -14.54
N LEU A 63 8.08 17.40 -14.57
CA LEU A 63 8.53 16.09 -14.08
C LEU A 63 9.56 15.42 -15.01
N GLY A 64 9.57 15.81 -16.29
CA GLY A 64 10.49 15.29 -17.28
C GLY A 64 10.30 13.80 -17.59
N ARG A 65 11.39 13.13 -17.97
CA ARG A 65 11.41 11.75 -18.46
C ARG A 65 12.17 10.84 -17.51
N SER A 66 11.76 9.57 -17.44
CA SER A 66 12.48 8.57 -16.69
C SER A 66 13.84 8.31 -17.35
N PRO A 67 14.96 8.31 -16.61
CA PRO A 67 16.27 8.00 -17.16
C PRO A 67 16.33 6.61 -17.80
N ALA A 68 15.66 5.63 -17.17
CA ALA A 68 15.71 4.23 -17.58
C ALA A 68 14.85 3.93 -18.81
N THR A 69 13.62 4.43 -18.87
CA THR A 69 12.66 4.09 -19.93
C THR A 69 12.52 5.17 -21.00
N ARG A 70 13.08 6.37 -20.77
CA ARG A 70 12.91 7.59 -21.59
C ARG A 70 11.45 8.01 -21.79
N ARG A 71 10.48 7.34 -21.15
CA ARG A 71 9.07 7.68 -21.14
C ARG A 71 8.81 8.86 -20.20
N PRO A 72 7.76 9.67 -20.44
CA PRO A 72 7.34 10.70 -19.49
C PRO A 72 7.09 10.07 -18.11
N ARG A 73 7.65 10.68 -17.06
CA ARG A 73 7.43 10.17 -15.69
C ARG A 73 5.98 10.37 -15.24
N PHE A 74 5.38 11.46 -15.71
CA PHE A 74 4.00 11.82 -15.42
C PHE A 74 3.03 10.68 -15.68
N ASP A 75 3.15 9.98 -16.82
CA ASP A 75 2.24 8.90 -17.20
C ASP A 75 2.24 7.78 -16.15
N ALA A 76 3.43 7.35 -15.71
CA ALA A 76 3.58 6.32 -14.67
C ALA A 76 3.06 6.81 -13.31
N LEU A 77 3.34 8.07 -12.95
CA LEU A 77 2.90 8.64 -11.68
C LEU A 77 1.36 8.77 -11.61
N VAL A 78 0.71 9.17 -12.71
CA VAL A 78 -0.76 9.23 -12.79
C VAL A 78 -1.37 7.83 -12.76
N ALA A 79 -0.74 6.85 -13.41
CA ALA A 79 -1.16 5.45 -13.33
C ALA A 79 -1.05 4.92 -11.90
N ASP A 80 0.05 5.23 -11.20
CA ASP A 80 0.27 4.80 -9.82
C ASP A 80 -0.70 5.45 -8.83
N ASP A 81 -1.14 6.69 -9.09
CA ASP A 81 -2.21 7.36 -8.33
C ASP A 81 -3.62 6.87 -8.70
N ALA A 82 -3.81 6.00 -9.70
CA ALA A 82 -5.14 5.52 -10.05
C ALA A 82 -5.77 4.73 -8.89
N PRO A 83 -6.99 5.09 -8.43
CA PRO A 83 -7.73 4.42 -7.38
C PRO A 83 -7.84 2.91 -7.60
N ARG A 84 -7.38 2.12 -6.65
CA ARG A 84 -7.52 0.66 -6.70
C ARG A 84 -7.38 0.03 -5.33
N TYR A 85 -7.88 -1.19 -5.21
CA TYR A 85 -7.53 -2.06 -4.10
C TYR A 85 -6.26 -2.84 -4.44
N GLU A 86 -5.24 -2.71 -3.61
CA GLU A 86 -4.06 -3.55 -3.60
C GLU A 86 -4.14 -4.52 -2.41
N PRO A 87 -4.22 -5.83 -2.65
CA PRO A 87 -4.25 -6.79 -1.56
C PRO A 87 -2.93 -6.77 -0.79
N PRO A 88 -2.95 -7.15 0.51
CA PRO A 88 -1.73 -7.23 1.30
C PRO A 88 -0.73 -8.19 0.63
N ARG A 89 0.56 -7.92 0.81
CA ARG A 89 1.63 -8.68 0.16
C ARG A 89 1.53 -10.18 0.45
N GLU A 90 1.07 -10.54 1.64
CA GLU A 90 0.85 -11.90 2.11
C GLU A 90 -0.23 -12.65 1.31
N ALA A 91 -1.14 -11.95 0.61
CA ALA A 91 -2.16 -12.55 -0.24
C ALA A 91 -1.63 -12.94 -1.63
N GLY A 92 -0.44 -12.47 -2.00
CA GLY A 92 0.24 -12.82 -3.24
C GLY A 92 0.58 -14.31 -3.36
N ASP A 93 1.13 -14.68 -4.51
CA ASP A 93 1.60 -16.03 -4.76
C ASP A 93 3.05 -16.17 -4.32
N TRP A 94 3.25 -16.94 -3.25
CA TRP A 94 4.56 -17.13 -2.64
C TRP A 94 5.09 -18.54 -2.92
N PRO A 95 6.39 -18.68 -3.22
CA PRO A 95 7.03 -19.99 -3.19
C PRO A 95 7.06 -20.52 -1.75
N PRO A 96 7.05 -21.84 -1.53
CA PRO A 96 6.97 -22.43 -0.19
C PRO A 96 8.08 -21.97 0.79
N SER A 97 9.24 -21.56 0.28
CA SER A 97 10.37 -21.06 1.08
C SER A 97 10.18 -19.64 1.61
N GLN A 98 9.34 -18.83 0.96
CA GLN A 98 9.09 -17.43 1.30
C GLN A 98 7.66 -17.18 1.78
N ALA A 99 6.78 -18.17 1.67
CA ALA A 99 5.41 -18.07 2.16
C ALA A 99 5.38 -17.81 3.68
N PRO A 100 4.41 -17.00 4.16
CA PRO A 100 4.19 -16.79 5.58
C PRO A 100 4.06 -18.09 6.37
N GLY A 101 4.41 -18.06 7.65
CA GLY A 101 4.38 -19.24 8.52
C GLY A 101 2.97 -19.78 8.74
N CYS A 102 2.87 -21.09 8.97
CA CYS A 102 1.60 -21.77 9.19
C CYS A 102 0.87 -21.22 10.43
N GLN A 103 -0.36 -20.76 10.25
CA GLN A 103 -1.19 -20.15 11.30
C GLN A 103 -2.03 -21.17 12.08
N ALA A 104 -2.13 -22.42 11.62
CA ALA A 104 -2.89 -23.46 12.31
C ALA A 104 -2.43 -23.69 13.76
N PRO A 105 -3.36 -24.12 14.64
CA PRO A 105 -3.05 -24.57 15.98
C PRO A 105 -1.99 -25.66 15.97
N ARG A 106 -1.13 -25.62 16.97
CA ARG A 106 0.02 -26.49 17.05
C ARG A 106 -0.36 -27.89 17.55
N LEU A 107 -0.12 -28.92 16.72
CA LEU A 107 -0.38 -30.32 17.10
C LEU A 107 0.62 -30.90 18.12
N ARG A 108 1.84 -30.35 18.23
CA ARG A 108 2.90 -30.79 19.17
C ARG A 108 3.82 -29.62 19.59
N PRO A 109 4.25 -29.51 20.85
CA PRO A 109 5.17 -28.45 21.32
C PRO A 109 6.45 -28.31 20.46
N PHE A 110 7.05 -27.12 20.39
CA PHE A 110 8.31 -26.95 19.67
C PHE A 110 9.43 -27.63 20.42
N ALA A 111 9.97 -28.70 19.85
CA ALA A 111 11.33 -29.08 20.18
C ALA A 111 12.26 -28.25 19.31
N TYR A 112 12.93 -27.24 19.91
CA TYR A 112 14.05 -26.58 19.26
C TYR A 112 15.06 -27.66 18.83
N ARG A 113 15.25 -27.80 17.51
CA ARG A 113 16.32 -28.63 16.99
C ARG A 113 17.50 -27.71 16.73
N PRO A 114 18.60 -27.81 17.49
CA PRO A 114 19.79 -27.03 17.19
C PRO A 114 20.18 -27.30 15.73
N ARG A 115 20.41 -26.21 15.00
CA ARG A 115 20.85 -26.27 13.61
C ARG A 115 22.10 -27.14 13.58
N ARG A 116 22.06 -28.29 12.88
CA ARG A 116 23.29 -29.03 12.60
C ARG A 116 24.22 -28.05 11.89
N PRO A 117 25.46 -27.86 12.37
CA PRO A 117 26.42 -27.04 11.64
C PRO A 117 26.49 -27.57 10.21
N ALA A 118 26.47 -26.66 9.23
CA ALA A 118 26.72 -27.02 7.86
C ALA A 118 28.09 -27.70 7.84
N THR A 119 28.15 -28.97 7.47
CA THR A 119 29.42 -29.62 7.18
C THR A 119 29.98 -28.86 5.98
N HIS A 120 30.91 -27.94 6.24
CA HIS A 120 31.74 -27.37 5.19
C HIS A 120 32.39 -28.55 4.47
N SER A 121 32.17 -28.62 3.16
CA SER A 121 32.90 -29.51 2.28
C SER A 121 34.34 -29.00 2.17
N GLU A 122 35.18 -29.44 3.09
CA GLU A 122 36.63 -29.54 2.90
C GLU A 122 36.90 -31.04 2.73
N GLN A 123 36.72 -31.54 1.50
CA GLN A 123 37.80 -31.94 0.57
C GLN A 123 38.30 -33.36 0.84
N ASP A 124 38.74 -34.03 -0.23
CA ASP A 124 39.58 -35.22 -0.14
C ASP A 124 40.69 -35.03 0.92
N ALA A 125 40.63 -35.80 2.00
CA ALA A 125 41.78 -36.12 2.83
C ALA A 125 41.50 -37.37 3.67
N ALA A 126 42.02 -38.50 3.19
CA ALA A 126 42.41 -39.71 3.92
C ALA A 126 41.41 -40.32 4.92
N ALA A 127 41.03 -41.57 4.63
CA ALA A 127 40.41 -42.48 5.58
C ALA A 127 41.26 -42.65 6.85
N VAL A 128 40.94 -41.91 7.89
CA VAL A 128 41.28 -42.23 9.28
C VAL A 128 39.97 -42.67 9.94
N PRO A 129 39.91 -43.81 10.65
CA PRO A 129 38.71 -44.20 11.38
C PRO A 129 38.55 -43.27 12.59
N LEU A 130 37.98 -42.09 12.34
CA LEU A 130 37.73 -41.11 13.38
C LEU A 130 36.57 -41.60 14.24
N ARG A 131 36.87 -41.74 15.54
CA ARG A 131 35.90 -41.95 16.62
C ARG A 131 34.62 -41.13 16.37
N PRO A 132 33.44 -41.63 16.80
CA PRO A 132 32.21 -40.86 16.74
C PRO A 132 32.44 -39.46 17.30
N LEU A 133 32.21 -38.43 16.48
CA LEU A 133 32.33 -37.05 16.92
C LEU A 133 31.50 -36.88 18.20
N PRO A 134 32.08 -36.31 19.29
CA PRO A 134 31.32 -36.06 20.50
C PRO A 134 30.11 -35.19 20.16
N LYS A 135 28.96 -35.49 20.79
CA LYS A 135 27.75 -34.69 20.60
C LYS A 135 28.09 -33.22 20.86
N PRO A 136 27.71 -32.29 19.97
CA PRO A 136 28.05 -30.88 20.15
C PRO A 136 27.46 -30.38 21.45
N THR A 137 28.32 -30.04 22.41
CA THR A 137 27.94 -29.39 23.65
C THR A 137 27.65 -27.93 23.33
N VAL A 138 26.38 -27.55 23.34
CA VAL A 138 25.98 -26.14 23.20
C VAL A 138 26.13 -25.50 24.58
N TYR A 139 27.17 -24.69 24.75
CA TYR A 139 27.34 -23.88 25.96
C TYR A 139 26.36 -22.70 25.90
N VAL A 140 25.39 -22.72 26.81
CA VAL A 140 24.46 -21.60 27.01
C VAL A 140 24.83 -20.93 28.31
N SER A 141 24.93 -19.60 28.32
CA SER A 141 25.29 -18.84 29.52
C SER A 141 24.32 -19.15 30.66
N PRO A 142 24.78 -19.26 31.92
CA PRO A 142 23.90 -19.35 33.07
C PRO A 142 22.93 -18.15 33.07
N GLY A 143 21.62 -18.41 33.03
CA GLY A 143 20.59 -17.39 32.90
C GLY A 143 20.13 -17.06 31.46
N HIS A 144 20.64 -17.75 30.44
CA HIS A 144 20.09 -17.62 29.08
C HIS A 144 18.67 -18.19 29.00
N ILE A 145 17.69 -17.29 29.01
CA ILE A 145 16.32 -17.61 28.62
C ILE A 145 16.28 -17.42 27.09
N PRO A 146 16.10 -18.49 26.29
CA PRO A 146 15.95 -18.31 24.85
C PRO A 146 14.76 -17.37 24.61
N PRO A 147 14.85 -16.44 23.63
CA PRO A 147 13.73 -15.56 23.30
C PRO A 147 12.47 -16.39 23.15
N ALA A 148 11.39 -16.00 23.85
CA ALA A 148 10.14 -16.73 23.79
C ALA A 148 9.71 -16.83 22.32
N ASP A 149 9.81 -18.02 21.74
CA ASP A 149 9.35 -18.26 20.38
C ASP A 149 7.84 -18.00 20.38
N TYR A 150 7.41 -16.99 19.63
CA TYR A 150 6.00 -16.61 19.49
C TYR A 150 5.12 -17.82 19.13
N ARG A 151 5.68 -18.83 18.48
CA ARG A 151 5.00 -20.10 18.18
C ARG A 151 4.64 -20.93 19.41
N ASN A 152 5.45 -20.86 20.46
CA ASN A 152 5.16 -21.50 21.74
C ASN A 152 4.19 -20.65 22.56
N THR A 153 4.40 -19.33 22.60
CA THR A 153 3.52 -18.41 23.34
C THR A 153 2.09 -18.41 22.79
N HIS A 154 1.93 -18.42 21.46
CA HIS A 154 0.64 -18.37 20.80
C HIS A 154 0.10 -19.75 20.39
N ASN A 155 0.79 -20.85 20.72
CA ASN A 155 0.40 -22.21 20.32
C ASN A 155 0.12 -22.38 18.81
N ILE A 156 0.89 -21.70 17.96
CA ILE A 156 0.78 -21.78 16.50
C ILE A 156 1.91 -22.63 15.90
N CYS A 157 1.65 -23.23 14.74
CA CYS A 157 2.61 -24.13 14.11
C CYS A 157 3.87 -23.40 13.61
N GLY A 158 3.69 -22.31 12.85
CA GLY A 158 4.76 -21.49 12.29
C GLY A 158 5.68 -22.18 11.26
N ALA A 159 5.42 -23.42 10.86
CA ALA A 159 6.18 -24.13 9.82
C ALA A 159 5.97 -23.49 8.43
N HIS A 160 6.84 -23.82 7.46
CA HIS A 160 6.69 -23.34 6.08
C HIS A 160 5.34 -23.74 5.48
N SER A 161 4.63 -22.76 4.93
CA SER A 161 3.29 -22.96 4.39
C SER A 161 3.31 -23.42 2.95
N HIS A 162 2.27 -24.16 2.58
CA HIS A 162 2.04 -24.69 1.24
C HIS A 162 0.63 -24.41 0.75
N HIS A 163 -0.34 -24.26 1.66
CA HIS A 163 -1.73 -23.99 1.34
C HIS A 163 -2.05 -22.54 1.74
N LYS A 164 -2.79 -21.86 0.87
CA LYS A 164 -3.28 -20.49 1.07
C LYS A 164 -4.81 -20.53 1.01
N VAL A 165 -5.44 -19.91 1.99
CA VAL A 165 -6.89 -19.65 2.00
C VAL A 165 -7.06 -18.13 2.08
N LEU A 166 -7.89 -17.57 1.21
CA LEU A 166 -8.19 -16.14 1.20
C LEU A 166 -9.57 -15.95 1.80
N GLU A 167 -9.65 -15.19 2.89
CA GLU A 167 -10.89 -14.70 3.47
C GLU A 167 -11.13 -13.27 2.96
N LEU A 168 -12.37 -12.93 2.62
CA LEU A 168 -12.77 -11.56 2.33
C LEU A 168 -13.48 -11.00 3.57
N ASP A 169 -13.02 -9.84 4.03
CA ASP A 169 -13.67 -9.10 5.11
C ASP A 169 -15.10 -8.72 4.66
N PRO A 170 -16.15 -9.13 5.39
CA PRO A 170 -17.53 -8.87 4.99
C PRO A 170 -17.89 -7.38 4.99
N SER A 171 -17.13 -6.54 5.70
CA SER A 171 -17.39 -5.11 5.79
C SER A 171 -16.66 -4.30 4.71
N THR A 172 -15.43 -4.68 4.38
CA THR A 172 -14.56 -3.90 3.48
C THR A 172 -14.28 -4.56 2.14
N GLY A 173 -14.58 -5.86 2.00
CA GLY A 173 -14.18 -6.69 0.87
C GLY A 173 -12.67 -6.97 0.82
N TRP A 174 -11.90 -6.55 1.82
CA TRP A 174 -10.45 -6.73 1.83
C TRP A 174 -10.05 -8.18 2.04
N THR A 175 -9.02 -8.61 1.32
CA THR A 175 -8.45 -9.94 1.41
C THR A 175 -7.57 -10.11 2.65
N ILE A 176 -7.91 -11.10 3.46
CA ILE A 176 -7.15 -11.58 4.61
C ILE A 176 -6.58 -12.97 4.26
N PRO A 177 -5.25 -13.09 4.13
CA PRO A 177 -4.62 -14.35 3.74
C PRO A 177 -4.28 -15.23 4.95
N HIS A 178 -4.76 -16.48 4.90
CA HIS A 178 -4.42 -17.53 5.84
C HIS A 178 -3.51 -18.57 5.21
N TRP A 179 -2.46 -18.94 5.94
CA TRP A 179 -1.41 -19.81 5.44
C TRP A 179 -1.26 -21.06 6.30
N TYR A 180 -1.13 -22.22 5.65
CA TYR A 180 -1.06 -23.53 6.29
C TYR A 180 0.04 -24.40 5.68
N CYS A 181 0.76 -25.13 6.52
CA CYS A 181 1.72 -26.15 6.06
C CYS A 181 1.01 -27.43 5.63
N ARG A 182 1.71 -28.33 4.93
CA ARG A 182 1.18 -29.63 4.46
C ARG A 182 0.55 -30.48 5.56
N ARG A 183 1.04 -30.37 6.80
CA ARG A 183 0.49 -31.12 7.95
C ARG A 183 -0.86 -30.60 8.42
N HIS A 184 -1.25 -29.40 7.98
CA HIS A 184 -2.51 -28.75 8.33
C HIS A 184 -3.38 -28.53 7.08
N ALA A 185 -3.26 -29.41 6.08
CA ALA A 185 -4.11 -29.39 4.89
C ALA A 185 -5.60 -29.50 5.27
N ASP A 186 -5.97 -30.46 6.11
CA ASP A 186 -7.36 -30.63 6.59
C ASP A 186 -7.89 -29.39 7.32
N HIS A 187 -7.02 -28.65 8.01
CA HIS A 187 -7.42 -27.40 8.67
C HIS A 187 -7.60 -26.28 7.64
N ALA A 188 -6.74 -26.20 6.63
CA ALA A 188 -6.90 -25.28 5.51
C ALA A 188 -8.23 -25.55 4.77
N GLU A 189 -8.57 -26.81 4.52
CA GLU A 189 -9.83 -27.19 3.86
C GLU A 189 -11.06 -26.81 4.69
N ARG A 190 -11.02 -27.03 6.01
CA ARG A 190 -12.10 -26.59 6.90
C ARG A 190 -12.27 -25.08 6.90
N VAL A 191 -11.18 -24.32 6.98
CA VAL A 191 -11.24 -22.85 6.93
C VAL A 191 -11.73 -22.38 5.56
N ALA A 192 -11.27 -22.99 4.47
CA ALA A 192 -11.76 -22.70 3.12
C ALA A 192 -13.26 -23.00 2.95
N ALA A 193 -13.78 -24.04 3.61
CA ALA A 193 -15.21 -24.32 3.64
C ALA A 193 -15.97 -23.27 4.45
N GLN A 194 -15.43 -22.85 5.60
CA GLN A 194 -16.04 -21.84 6.48
C GLN A 194 -16.16 -20.48 5.80
N VAL A 195 -15.10 -20.01 5.14
CA VAL A 195 -15.09 -18.67 4.51
C VAL A 195 -15.79 -18.64 3.16
N ARG A 196 -16.23 -19.80 2.63
CA ARG A 196 -16.79 -19.89 1.27
C ARG A 196 -18.03 -19.03 1.09
N GLU A 197 -19.01 -19.16 1.98
CA GLU A 197 -20.26 -18.41 1.91
C GLU A 197 -20.01 -16.91 2.14
N GLN A 198 -19.20 -16.58 3.16
CA GLN A 198 -18.78 -15.20 3.44
C GLN A 198 -18.15 -14.54 2.20
N ASN A 199 -17.21 -15.22 1.55
CA ASN A 199 -16.54 -14.71 0.35
C ASN A 199 -17.50 -14.52 -0.83
N GLN A 200 -18.55 -15.33 -0.94
CA GLN A 200 -19.56 -15.16 -1.99
C GLN A 200 -20.44 -13.93 -1.75
N THR A 201 -20.68 -13.59 -0.48
CA THR A 201 -21.50 -12.43 -0.08
C THR A 201 -20.71 -11.15 0.14
N ALA A 202 -19.38 -11.22 0.15
CA ALA A 202 -18.53 -10.07 0.44
C ALA A 202 -18.66 -8.98 -0.64
N PRO A 203 -18.69 -7.70 -0.26
CA PRO A 203 -18.79 -6.59 -1.21
C PRO A 203 -17.49 -6.43 -2.01
N GLU A 204 -17.54 -5.60 -3.06
CA GLU A 204 -16.34 -5.20 -3.80
C GLU A 204 -15.35 -4.47 -2.86
N PRO A 205 -14.05 -4.80 -2.91
CA PRO A 205 -13.07 -4.23 -1.99
C PRO A 205 -12.99 -2.70 -2.09
N ILE A 206 -12.99 -2.04 -0.93
CA ILE A 206 -12.75 -0.60 -0.84
C ILE A 206 -11.31 -0.31 -1.30
N PRO A 207 -11.08 0.68 -2.18
CA PRO A 207 -9.73 1.07 -2.56
C PRO A 207 -8.87 1.49 -1.36
N ASN A 208 -7.59 1.12 -1.39
CA ASN A 208 -6.61 1.48 -0.36
C ASN A 208 -5.37 2.18 -0.94
N THR A 209 -5.25 2.27 -2.27
CA THR A 209 -4.14 2.91 -2.97
C THR A 209 -4.66 3.94 -4.00
N GLY A 210 -3.95 5.07 -4.11
CA GLY A 210 -4.22 6.12 -5.10
C GLY A 210 -5.32 7.10 -4.71
N GLY A 211 -5.91 7.77 -5.70
CA GLY A 211 -7.05 8.67 -5.56
C GLY A 211 -6.75 10.00 -4.89
N LEU A 212 -5.48 10.41 -4.81
CA LEU A 212 -5.10 11.66 -4.16
C LEU A 212 -5.25 12.86 -5.09
N LEU A 213 -5.00 12.74 -6.41
CA LEU A 213 -5.19 13.85 -7.35
C LEU A 213 -6.61 14.48 -7.26
N PRO A 214 -7.72 13.70 -7.25
CA PRO A 214 -9.08 14.19 -7.03
C PRO A 214 -9.32 14.86 -5.67
N CYS A 215 -8.52 14.56 -4.64
CA CYS A 215 -8.66 15.19 -3.33
C CYS A 215 -8.23 16.67 -3.36
N TYR A 216 -7.21 16.99 -4.16
CA TYR A 216 -6.60 18.32 -4.26
C TYR A 216 -7.11 19.15 -5.45
N PHE A 217 -7.35 18.52 -6.60
CA PHE A 217 -7.56 19.23 -7.86
C PHE A 217 -8.87 18.81 -8.55
N LYS A 218 -9.53 19.74 -9.23
CA LYS A 218 -10.74 19.46 -10.02
C LYS A 218 -10.37 19.19 -11.47
N ALA A 219 -10.71 18.01 -11.97
CA ALA A 219 -10.57 17.63 -13.38
C ALA A 219 -11.52 16.46 -13.69
N PRO A 220 -11.76 16.11 -14.96
CA PRO A 220 -12.44 14.86 -15.33
C PRO A 220 -11.50 13.66 -15.09
N TRP A 221 -11.20 13.37 -13.81
CA TRP A 221 -10.18 12.40 -13.40
C TRP A 221 -10.45 11.00 -13.91
N GLU A 222 -11.71 10.59 -14.08
CA GLU A 222 -12.03 9.28 -14.67
C GLU A 222 -11.42 9.14 -16.07
N LYS A 223 -11.56 10.15 -16.92
CA LYS A 223 -11.01 10.16 -18.28
C LYS A 223 -9.48 10.19 -18.25
N VAL A 224 -8.90 10.94 -17.31
CA VAL A 224 -7.45 11.02 -17.11
C VAL A 224 -6.90 9.65 -16.70
N TYR A 225 -7.44 9.04 -15.66
CA TYR A 225 -7.02 7.72 -15.20
C TYR A 225 -7.23 6.65 -16.28
N ARG A 226 -8.36 6.66 -16.99
CA ARG A 226 -8.59 5.71 -18.10
C ARG A 226 -7.56 5.84 -19.22
N HIS A 227 -6.95 7.01 -19.39
CA HIS A 227 -5.90 7.23 -20.39
C HIS A 227 -4.52 6.71 -19.95
N TYR A 228 -4.19 6.83 -18.66
CA TYR A 228 -2.84 6.54 -18.14
C TYR A 228 -2.73 5.21 -17.39
N ALA A 229 -3.80 4.75 -16.74
CA ALA A 229 -3.83 3.50 -15.99
C ALA A 229 -3.79 2.26 -16.92
N SER A 230 -3.69 1.08 -16.33
CA SER A 230 -3.72 -0.17 -17.10
C SER A 230 -5.03 -0.31 -17.88
N ALA A 231 -5.00 -1.03 -19.01
CA ALA A 231 -6.20 -1.30 -19.79
C ALA A 231 -7.28 -2.10 -19.01
N THR A 232 -6.88 -2.77 -17.93
CA THR A 232 -7.77 -3.49 -17.01
C THR A 232 -8.33 -2.64 -15.89
N TRP A 233 -7.86 -1.39 -15.74
CA TRP A 233 -8.34 -0.50 -14.70
C TRP A 233 -9.78 -0.08 -14.98
N THR A 234 -10.62 -0.21 -13.96
CA THR A 234 -12.00 0.27 -13.96
C THR A 234 -12.18 1.20 -12.76
N PRO A 235 -13.04 2.23 -12.88
CA PRO A 235 -13.29 3.14 -11.77
C PRO A 235 -13.94 2.36 -10.61
N PRO A 236 -13.42 2.47 -9.38
CA PRO A 236 -14.02 1.81 -8.23
C PRO A 236 -15.43 2.31 -7.96
N SER A 237 -16.33 1.41 -7.54
CA SER A 237 -17.70 1.75 -7.13
C SER A 237 -17.77 2.77 -5.98
N TRP A 238 -16.72 2.79 -5.14
CA TRP A 238 -16.55 3.72 -4.02
C TRP A 238 -16.11 5.15 -4.42
N GLY A 239 -15.94 5.41 -5.72
CA GLY A 239 -15.53 6.70 -6.26
C GLY A 239 -14.01 6.91 -6.34
N LEU A 240 -13.61 8.01 -6.98
CA LEU A 240 -12.20 8.25 -7.35
C LEU A 240 -11.35 8.95 -6.28
N ALA A 241 -11.97 9.64 -5.32
CA ALA A 241 -11.26 10.44 -4.34
C ALA A 241 -11.05 9.66 -3.05
N ALA A 242 -9.80 9.57 -2.60
CA ALA A 242 -9.44 8.88 -1.36
C ALA A 242 -10.17 9.40 -0.11
N ASP A 243 -10.52 10.69 -0.09
CA ASP A 243 -11.28 11.30 1.02
C ASP A 243 -12.73 10.79 1.13
N ASN A 244 -13.27 10.20 0.06
CA ASN A 244 -14.65 9.73 0.03
C ASN A 244 -14.75 8.24 0.39
N TRP A 245 -13.63 7.53 0.49
CA TRP A 245 -13.65 6.11 0.83
C TRP A 245 -13.96 5.94 2.32
N PRO A 246 -14.82 4.99 2.69
CA PRO A 246 -15.06 4.68 4.09
C PRO A 246 -13.78 4.19 4.75
N ALA A 247 -13.47 4.70 5.94
CA ALA A 247 -12.40 4.14 6.75
C ALA A 247 -12.83 2.76 7.28
N PRO A 248 -11.92 1.77 7.35
CA PRO A 248 -12.22 0.46 7.93
C PRO A 248 -12.82 0.61 9.34
N GLY A 249 -14.01 0.05 9.56
CA GLY A 249 -14.72 0.15 10.84
C GLY A 249 -15.51 1.45 11.08
N GLN A 250 -15.58 2.37 10.12
CA GLN A 250 -16.45 3.54 10.16
C GLN A 250 -17.61 3.40 9.18
N ALA A 251 -18.80 3.88 9.58
CA ALA A 251 -19.95 3.96 8.67
C ALA A 251 -19.60 4.83 7.45
N PRO A 252 -20.13 4.50 6.25
CA PRO A 252 -19.89 5.30 5.05
C PRO A 252 -20.29 6.76 5.32
N LEU A 253 -19.34 7.67 5.11
CA LEU A 253 -19.60 9.09 5.32
C LEU A 253 -20.70 9.50 4.33
N PRO A 254 -21.82 10.10 4.80
CA PRO A 254 -22.80 10.65 3.87
C PRO A 254 -22.07 11.63 2.96
N HIS A 255 -22.32 11.55 1.65
CA HIS A 255 -21.73 12.42 0.63
C HIS A 255 -21.91 13.89 1.04
N ARG A 256 -20.94 14.47 1.74
CA ARG A 256 -21.01 15.87 2.15
C ARG A 256 -20.73 16.69 0.91
N SER A 257 -21.73 17.45 0.46
CA SER A 257 -21.51 18.56 -0.47
C SER A 257 -20.39 19.43 0.08
N ARG A 258 -19.21 19.38 -0.56
CA ARG A 258 -18.01 20.09 -0.10
C ARG A 258 -18.31 21.59 -0.07
N LEU A 259 -18.51 22.18 1.11
CA LEU A 259 -18.27 23.61 1.31
C LEU A 259 -16.76 23.80 1.28
N ARG A 260 -16.23 24.23 0.13
CA ARG A 260 -14.81 24.59 -0.02
C ARG A 260 -14.71 25.93 -0.75
N LEU A 261 -13.80 26.76 -0.24
CA LEU A 261 -13.53 28.15 -0.59
C LEU A 261 -13.68 28.42 -2.10
N VAL A 262 -14.62 29.31 -2.45
CA VAL A 262 -14.67 29.93 -3.77
C VAL A 262 -13.64 31.06 -3.75
N LEU A 263 -12.44 30.79 -4.26
CA LEU A 263 -11.51 31.84 -4.65
C LEU A 263 -12.11 32.53 -5.89
N GLY A 264 -12.90 33.59 -5.68
CA GLY A 264 -13.46 34.39 -6.79
C GLY A 264 -14.74 35.18 -6.55
N GLY A 265 -15.32 35.19 -5.34
CA GLY A 265 -16.51 36.01 -5.07
C GLY A 265 -16.15 37.49 -4.93
N LYS A 266 -16.25 38.28 -6.00
CA LYS A 266 -16.32 39.74 -5.87
C LYS A 266 -17.60 40.10 -5.10
N PRO A 267 -17.54 40.91 -4.03
CA PRO A 267 -18.74 41.40 -3.38
C PRO A 267 -19.39 42.47 -4.27
N GLY A 268 -20.55 42.16 -4.85
CA GLY A 268 -21.45 43.20 -5.36
C GLY A 268 -22.11 42.97 -6.72
N ASP A 269 -22.78 41.85 -6.94
CA ASP A 269 -23.87 41.81 -7.94
C ASP A 269 -25.13 41.20 -7.30
N PRO A 270 -26.26 41.93 -7.27
CA PRO A 270 -27.54 41.38 -6.88
C PRO A 270 -28.13 40.56 -8.04
N THR A 271 -28.44 39.30 -7.73
CA THR A 271 -29.37 38.33 -8.36
C THR A 271 -29.48 38.32 -9.88
#